data_AF-A0A1Q8ATV4-F1
#
_entry.id   AF-A0A1Q8ATV4-F1
#
_cell.length_a   1.000
_cell.length_b   1.000
_cell.length_c   1.000
_cell.angle_alpha   90.00
_cell.angle_beta   90.00
_cell.angle_gamma   90.00
#
_symmetry.space_group_name_H-M   'P 1'
#
loop_
_entity.id
_entity.type
_entity.pdbx_description
1 polymer ?
#
loop_
_entity_poly.entity_id
_entity_poly.type
_entity_poly.pdbx_seq_one_letter_code
_entity_poly.pdbx_strand_id
1 'polypeptide(L)'
;MVYTSDEAGRNAICVRPFPNVNGGKWRVSGAAAGFAPRWRADGREIFYVDEGGRIMAVPVTLGEQSPDLGLPQALFRTPSLTRASYAVSRDGARFLLSVPSEGSRTDVPLSVVLNWPTLLLRK
;
A
#
# COMPACT_ATOMS: atom_id res chain seq x y z
N MET A 1 -14.51 2.96 4.29
CA MET A 1 -13.06 3.28 4.25
C MET A 1 -12.24 1.99 4.20
N VAL A 2 -11.04 2.03 3.59
CA VAL A 2 -10.07 0.91 3.61
C VAL A 2 -8.76 1.39 4.22
N TYR A 3 -8.11 0.55 5.02
CA TYR A 3 -6.87 0.89 5.72
C TYR A 3 -6.07 -0.35 6.10
N THR A 4 -4.80 -0.17 6.43
CA THR A 4 -3.93 -1.20 7.00
C THR A 4 -4.03 -1.19 8.51
N SER A 5 -4.17 -2.36 9.11
CA SER A 5 -4.27 -2.58 10.56
C SER A 5 -3.19 -3.55 11.01
N ASP A 6 -2.49 -3.25 12.09
CA ASP A 6 -1.43 -4.09 12.68
C ASP A 6 -1.85 -4.76 14.01
N GLU A 7 -3.09 -4.55 14.46
CA GLU A 7 -3.67 -5.10 15.71
C GLU A 7 -3.39 -6.59 15.98
N ALA A 8 -3.23 -7.41 14.94
CA ALA A 8 -2.96 -8.85 15.05
C ALA A 8 -1.47 -9.22 14.92
N GLY A 9 -0.56 -8.24 15.05
CA GLY A 9 0.89 -8.41 14.90
C GLY A 9 1.37 -8.57 13.44
N ARG A 10 0.45 -8.51 12.48
CA ARG A 10 0.71 -8.53 11.03
C ARG A 10 -0.23 -7.55 10.33
N ASN A 11 0.27 -6.90 9.28
CA ASN A 11 -0.49 -5.92 8.51
C ASN A 11 -1.67 -6.59 7.79
N ALA A 12 -2.88 -6.36 8.27
CA ALA A 12 -4.11 -6.79 7.63
C ALA A 12 -4.75 -5.61 6.89
N ILE A 13 -5.27 -5.86 5.68
CA ILE A 13 -6.12 -4.90 5.00
C ILE A 13 -7.54 -5.04 5.55
N CYS A 14 -8.11 -3.94 6.02
CA CYS A 14 -9.44 -3.92 6.61
C CYS A 14 -10.32 -2.86 5.97
N VAL A 15 -11.61 -3.13 5.96
CA VAL A 15 -12.66 -2.15 5.64
C VAL A 15 -13.57 -1.92 6.84
N ARG A 16 -14.04 -0.68 6.92
CA ARG A 16 -15.07 -0.24 7.87
C ARG A 16 -16.05 0.69 7.17
N PRO A 17 -17.31 0.77 7.63
CA PRO A 17 -18.24 1.77 7.12
C PRO A 17 -17.78 3.17 7.53
N PHE A 18 -18.14 4.16 6.74
CA PHE A 18 -17.90 5.57 7.05
C PHE A 18 -19.09 6.39 6.55
N PRO A 19 -19.62 7.35 7.31
CA PRO A 19 -19.11 7.84 8.60
C PRO A 19 -19.45 6.95 9.82
N ASN A 20 -20.39 6.01 9.69
CA ASN A 20 -20.78 5.13 10.80
C ASN A 20 -19.74 4.01 11.05
N VAL A 21 -18.63 4.35 11.70
CA VAL A 21 -17.50 3.43 11.97
C VAL A 21 -17.84 2.29 12.94
N ASN A 22 -18.97 2.36 13.64
CA ASN A 22 -19.43 1.33 14.58
C ASN A 22 -20.15 0.17 13.88
N GLY A 23 -20.42 0.27 12.58
CA GLY A 23 -21.15 -0.77 11.82
C GLY A 23 -20.34 -2.05 11.52
N GLY A 24 -19.09 -2.15 11.98
CA GLY A 24 -18.28 -3.37 11.86
C GLY A 24 -16.88 -3.14 11.29
N LYS A 25 -16.03 -4.18 11.37
CA LYS A 25 -14.69 -4.27 10.77
C LYS A 25 -14.59 -5.59 10.01
N TRP A 26 -14.27 -5.53 8.72
CA TRP A 26 -14.08 -6.73 7.91
C TRP A 26 -12.67 -6.77 7.35
N ARG A 27 -12.03 -7.94 7.46
CA ARG A 27 -10.70 -8.16 6.90
C ARG A 27 -10.83 -8.52 5.42
N VAL A 28 -10.11 -7.78 4.58
CA VAL A 28 -10.07 -7.92 3.12
C VAL A 28 -8.92 -8.82 2.67
N SER A 29 -7.74 -8.67 3.29
CA SER A 29 -6.62 -9.54 2.98
C SER A 29 -6.85 -10.95 3.55
N GLY A 30 -6.26 -11.95 2.89
CA GLY A 30 -6.20 -13.32 3.42
C GLY A 30 -5.32 -13.44 4.68
N ALA A 31 -4.74 -14.62 4.89
CA ALA A 31 -3.82 -14.84 6.01
C ALA A 31 -2.48 -14.09 5.87
N ALA A 32 -2.07 -13.79 4.64
CA ALA A 32 -0.85 -13.05 4.34
C ALA A 32 -1.01 -11.54 4.62
N ALA A 33 0.09 -10.87 4.98
CA ALA A 33 0.03 -9.44 5.19
C ALA A 33 -0.13 -8.66 3.88
N GLY A 34 -0.61 -7.43 4.00
CA GLY A 34 -0.76 -6.53 2.86
C GLY A 34 -0.58 -5.07 3.24
N PHE A 35 -0.31 -4.23 2.25
CA PHE A 35 -0.09 -2.80 2.44
C PHE A 35 -0.61 -1.97 1.26
N ALA A 36 -0.64 -0.65 1.46
CA ALA A 36 -1.09 0.35 0.50
C ALA A 36 -2.48 0.04 -0.14
N PRO A 37 -3.54 -0.17 0.66
CA PRO A 37 -4.83 -0.51 0.11
C PRO A 37 -5.50 0.68 -0.57
N ARG A 38 -6.23 0.41 -1.67
CA ARG A 38 -7.01 1.41 -2.40
C ARG A 38 -8.33 0.84 -2.88
N TRP A 39 -9.39 1.63 -2.75
CA TRP A 39 -10.65 1.35 -3.43
C TRP A 39 -10.53 1.67 -4.91
N ARG A 40 -11.15 0.85 -5.75
CA ARG A 40 -11.59 1.28 -7.09
C ARG A 40 -12.66 2.37 -6.93
N ALA A 41 -12.75 3.28 -7.90
CA ALA A 41 -13.59 4.46 -7.77
C ALA A 41 -15.09 4.18 -7.67
N ASP A 42 -15.54 2.99 -8.10
CA ASP A 42 -16.93 2.55 -8.01
C ASP A 42 -17.23 1.74 -6.73
N GLY A 43 -16.24 1.53 -5.85
CA GLY A 43 -16.40 0.81 -4.59
C GLY A 43 -16.61 -0.70 -4.74
N ARG A 44 -16.41 -1.28 -5.92
CA ARG A 44 -16.64 -2.71 -6.20
C ARG A 44 -15.39 -3.59 -6.13
N GLU A 45 -14.24 -2.97 -5.88
CA GLU A 45 -12.97 -3.69 -5.86
C GLU A 45 -11.97 -2.97 -4.96
N ILE A 46 -11.15 -3.75 -4.27
CA ILE A 46 -10.05 -3.26 -3.45
C ILE A 46 -8.74 -3.81 -4.00
N PHE A 47 -7.78 -2.92 -4.18
CA PHE A 47 -6.42 -3.27 -4.52
C PHE A 47 -5.52 -3.15 -3.30
N TYR A 48 -4.51 -4.00 -3.19
CA TYR A 48 -3.45 -3.89 -2.18
C TYR A 48 -2.17 -4.58 -2.69
N VAL A 49 -1.05 -4.37 -2.01
CA VAL A 49 0.20 -5.08 -2.29
C VAL A 49 0.43 -6.16 -1.25
N ASP A 50 0.68 -7.41 -1.68
CA ASP A 50 1.03 -8.53 -0.79
C ASP A 50 2.50 -8.47 -0.30
N GLU A 51 2.86 -9.31 0.67
CA GLU A 51 4.25 -9.45 1.17
C GLU A 51 5.27 -9.83 0.09
N GLY A 52 4.82 -10.47 -1.01
CA GLY A 52 5.65 -10.84 -2.15
C GLY A 52 5.82 -9.72 -3.21
N GLY A 53 5.18 -8.57 -3.00
CA GLY A 53 5.17 -7.46 -3.94
C GLY A 53 4.24 -7.63 -5.11
N ARG A 54 3.14 -8.36 -4.97
CA ARG A 54 2.12 -8.47 -6.02
C ARG A 54 0.98 -7.51 -5.73
N ILE A 55 0.50 -6.85 -6.78
CA ILE A 55 -0.80 -6.20 -6.73
C ILE A 55 -1.86 -7.29 -6.67
N MET A 56 -2.69 -7.23 -5.65
CA MET A 56 -3.84 -8.10 -5.42
C MET A 56 -5.12 -7.31 -5.66
N ALA A 57 -6.13 -7.95 -6.23
CA ALA A 57 -7.48 -7.42 -6.38
C ALA A 57 -8.48 -8.26 -5.59
N VAL A 58 -9.39 -7.62 -4.89
CA VAL A 58 -10.47 -8.25 -4.13
C VAL A 58 -11.80 -7.67 -4.57
N PRO A 59 -12.66 -8.45 -5.26
CA PRO A 59 -14.01 -8.02 -5.58
C PRO A 59 -14.81 -7.75 -4.29
N VAL A 60 -15.63 -6.71 -4.31
CA VAL A 60 -16.48 -6.34 -3.17
C VAL A 60 -17.90 -6.09 -3.64
N THR A 61 -18.85 -6.74 -2.97
CA THR A 61 -20.28 -6.43 -3.08
C THR A 61 -20.73 -5.79 -1.78
N LEU A 62 -21.14 -4.52 -1.84
CA LEU A 62 -21.63 -3.81 -0.65
C LEU A 62 -23.07 -4.25 -0.35
N GLY A 63 -23.29 -4.88 0.80
CA GLY A 63 -24.62 -5.19 1.34
C GLY A 63 -25.06 -4.18 2.41
N GLU A 64 -26.30 -4.31 2.88
CA GLU A 64 -26.86 -3.39 3.89
C GLU A 64 -26.22 -3.52 5.28
N GLN A 65 -25.83 -4.74 5.67
CA GLN A 65 -25.26 -5.02 7.00
C GLN A 65 -23.76 -5.29 6.96
N SER A 66 -23.30 -6.00 5.93
CA SER A 66 -21.88 -6.31 5.74
C SER A 66 -21.52 -6.35 4.26
N PRO A 67 -20.27 -5.98 3.90
CA PRO A 67 -19.74 -6.24 2.58
C PRO A 67 -19.49 -7.74 2.40
N ASP A 68 -19.80 -8.26 1.22
CA ASP A 68 -19.31 -9.54 0.74
C ASP A 68 -17.97 -9.33 0.03
N LEU A 69 -16.94 -10.06 0.48
CA LEU A 69 -15.57 -9.92 0.04
C LEU A 69 -15.16 -11.18 -0.71
N GLY A 70 -14.84 -11.01 -2.00
CA GLY A 70 -14.38 -12.12 -2.84
C GLY A 70 -12.99 -12.62 -2.45
N LEU A 71 -12.53 -13.67 -3.15
CA LEU A 71 -11.17 -14.18 -2.97
C LEU A 71 -10.14 -13.22 -3.58
N PRO A 72 -9.01 -12.94 -2.89
CA PRO A 72 -7.92 -12.16 -3.47
C PRO A 72 -7.30 -12.82 -4.71
N GLN A 73 -7.18 -12.05 -5.78
CA GLN A 73 -6.58 -12.47 -7.05
C GLN A 73 -5.29 -11.68 -7.32
N ALA A 74 -4.21 -12.37 -7.65
CA ALA A 74 -2.96 -11.71 -8.02
C ALA A 74 -3.05 -11.18 -9.46
N LEU A 75 -2.68 -9.91 -9.67
CA LEU A 75 -2.66 -9.29 -11.00
C LEU A 75 -1.25 -9.34 -11.61
N PHE A 76 -0.27 -8.70 -10.96
CA PHE A 76 1.11 -8.63 -11.43
C PHE A 76 2.06 -8.25 -10.29
N ARG A 77 3.36 -8.46 -10.51
CA ARG A 77 4.42 -8.11 -9.55
C ARG A 77 4.84 -6.64 -9.69
N THR A 78 5.02 -5.94 -8.58
CA THR A 78 5.57 -4.59 -8.56
C THR A 78 7.07 -4.63 -8.80
N PRO A 79 7.63 -3.62 -9.48
CA PRO A 79 9.08 -3.54 -9.72
C PRO A 79 9.87 -3.10 -8.48
N SER A 80 9.21 -2.56 -7.45
CA SER A 80 9.83 -2.18 -6.18
C SER A 80 8.90 -2.41 -4.99
N LEU A 81 9.44 -3.03 -3.94
CA LEU A 81 8.75 -3.29 -2.67
C LEU A 81 8.81 -2.10 -1.72
N THR A 82 9.88 -1.31 -1.77
CA THR A 82 10.19 -0.26 -0.79
C THR A 82 9.38 1.02 -0.97
N ARG A 83 8.82 1.21 -2.18
CA ARG A 83 7.96 2.35 -2.56
C ARG A 83 6.66 1.86 -3.18
N ALA A 84 6.01 0.87 -2.57
CA ALA A 84 4.76 0.29 -3.07
C ALA A 84 3.54 1.23 -3.03
N SER A 85 3.75 2.54 -3.17
CA SER A 85 2.72 3.49 -3.51
C SER A 85 2.45 3.40 -5.00
N TYR A 86 1.25 2.96 -5.34
CA TYR A 86 0.71 2.98 -6.70
C TYR A 86 -0.50 3.91 -6.75
N ALA A 87 -0.94 4.29 -7.94
CA ALA A 87 -2.27 4.84 -8.17
C ALA A 87 -3.01 3.95 -9.18
N VAL A 88 -4.34 3.92 -9.10
CA VAL A 88 -5.19 3.14 -9.99
C VAL A 88 -6.13 4.08 -10.74
N SER A 89 -6.36 3.83 -12.02
CA SER A 89 -7.34 4.57 -12.81
C SER A 89 -8.75 4.34 -12.29
N ARG A 90 -9.68 5.26 -12.63
CA ARG A 90 -11.07 5.20 -12.16
C ARG A 90 -11.75 3.86 -12.46
N ASP A 91 -11.46 3.28 -13.61
CA ASP A 91 -11.99 2.01 -14.11
C ASP A 91 -11.24 0.77 -13.59
N GLY A 92 -10.13 0.93 -12.86
CA GLY A 92 -9.31 -0.19 -12.39
C GLY A 92 -8.39 -0.82 -13.43
N ALA A 93 -8.40 -0.35 -14.68
CA ALA A 93 -7.70 -1.02 -15.78
C ALA A 93 -6.22 -0.62 -15.94
N ARG A 94 -5.80 0.50 -15.34
CA ARG A 94 -4.43 1.02 -15.44
C ARG A 94 -3.88 1.34 -14.06
N PHE A 95 -2.60 1.01 -13.89
CA PHE A 95 -1.86 1.25 -12.67
C PHE A 95 -0.65 2.13 -12.96
N LEU A 96 -0.43 3.14 -12.12
CA LEU A 96 0.76 3.96 -12.14
C LEU A 96 1.63 3.57 -10.94
N LEU A 97 2.87 3.18 -11.22
CA LEU A 97 3.86 2.79 -10.21
C LEU A 97 5.15 3.56 -10.45
N SER A 98 5.82 3.95 -9.37
CA SER A 98 7.19 4.47 -9.47
C SER A 98 8.15 3.31 -9.68
N VAL A 99 8.96 3.39 -10.73
CA VAL A 99 10.05 2.45 -10.98
C VAL A 99 11.38 3.14 -10.66
N PRO A 100 12.36 2.43 -10.08
CA PRO A 100 13.72 2.96 -9.98
C PRO A 100 14.20 3.36 -11.38
N SER A 101 14.79 4.55 -11.54
CA SER A 101 15.46 4.88 -12.79
C SER A 101 16.76 4.07 -12.89
N GLU A 102 17.11 3.63 -14.08
CA GLU A 102 18.44 3.05 -14.33
C GLU A 102 19.50 4.07 -13.87
N GLY A 103 20.41 3.65 -12.98
CA GLY A 103 21.41 4.53 -12.34
C GLY A 103 21.06 5.05 -10.94
N SER A 104 19.82 4.92 -10.46
CA SER A 104 19.45 5.29 -9.07
C SER A 104 20.05 4.38 -8.00
N ARG A 105 20.64 3.24 -8.39
CA ARG A 105 21.45 2.39 -7.52
C ARG A 105 22.92 2.79 -7.57
N THR A 106 23.18 4.09 -7.50
CA THR A 106 24.50 4.56 -7.12
C THR A 106 24.42 4.75 -5.62
N ASP A 107 25.11 3.91 -4.85
CA ASP A 107 25.44 4.20 -3.45
C ASP A 107 26.25 5.50 -3.48
N VAL A 108 25.56 6.64 -3.51
CA VAL A 108 26.23 7.93 -3.33
C VAL A 108 26.56 7.97 -1.85
N PRO A 109 27.85 7.87 -1.46
CA PRO A 109 28.19 7.82 -0.06
C PRO A 109 27.71 9.10 0.62
N LEU A 110 26.91 8.95 1.67
CA LEU A 110 26.52 10.07 2.52
C LEU A 110 27.73 10.44 3.38
N SER A 111 28.45 11.49 3.00
CA SER A 111 29.52 12.04 3.84
C SER A 111 28.92 12.90 4.96
N VAL A 112 29.06 12.45 6.20
CA VAL A 112 28.69 13.22 7.39
C VAL A 112 29.96 13.84 7.96
N VAL A 113 30.03 15.17 7.98
CA VAL A 113 31.12 15.90 8.65
C VAL A 113 30.66 16.25 10.06
N LEU A 114 31.29 15.60 11.04
CA LEU A 114 31.11 15.95 12.45
C LEU A 114 32.12 17.04 12.82
N ASN A 115 31.75 17.93 13.75
CA ASN A 115 32.61 19.00 14.25
C ASN A 115 33.07 20.01 13.20
N TRP A 116 32.24 20.31 12.19
CA TRP A 116 32.56 21.26 11.11
C TRP A 116 33.13 22.64 11.55
N PRO A 117 32.81 23.21 12.74
CA PRO A 117 33.42 24.48 13.16
C PRO A 117 34.94 24.42 13.36
N THR A 118 35.53 23.24 13.64
CA THR A 118 36.99 23.09 13.80
C THR A 118 37.72 23.11 12.46
N LEU A 119 37.00 22.96 11.34
CA LEU A 119 37.54 23.00 9.98
C LEU A 119 37.59 24.43 9.42
N LEU A 120 37.07 25.42 10.15
CA LEU A 120 37.16 26.82 9.77
C LEU A 120 38.54 27.37 10.14
N LEU A 121 39.34 27.74 9.15
CA LEU A 121 40.57 28.50 9.37
C LEU A 121 40.21 29.88 9.94
N ARG A 122 40.78 30.23 11.09
CA ARG A 122 40.66 31.58 11.64
C ARG A 122 41.39 32.56 10.72
N LYS A 123 40.70 33.63 10.32
CA LYS A 123 41.29 34.82 9.70
C LYS A 123 41.90 35.72 10.76
#